data_AF-A0AAN6NUC4-F1
#
_entry.id   AF-A0AAN6NUC4-F1
#
_cell.length_a   1.000
_cell.length_b   1.000
_cell.length_c   1.000
_cell.angle_alpha   90.00
_cell.angle_beta   90.00
_cell.angle_gamma   90.00
#
_symmetry.space_group_name_H-M   'P 1'
#
loop_
_entity.id
_entity.type
_entity.pdbx_description
1 polymer ?
#
loop_
_entity_poly.entity_id
_entity_poly.type
_entity_poly.pdbx_seq_one_letter_code
_entity_poly.pdbx_strand_id
1 'polypeptide(L)'
;MLLCGIINELDQGNTANARHCNVAYFFCQATDSRINNAAAVLRGLIYLLIEQQPSVLSHVRKEYDRAGENLFKDANTWVALSKIFTNILQDSSLRTTYLVID
;
A
#
# COMPACT_ATOMS: atom_id res chain seq x y z
N MET A 1 -5.93 2.89 -20.98
CA MET A 1 -5.12 1.90 -20.23
C MET A 1 -6.07 0.89 -19.62
N LEU A 2 -5.96 -0.39 -20.00
CA LEU A 2 -6.86 -1.46 -19.57
C LEU A 2 -6.85 -1.62 -18.03
N LEU A 3 -5.69 -1.46 -17.41
CA LEU A 3 -5.52 -1.58 -15.96
C LEU A 3 -6.30 -0.52 -15.16
N CYS A 4 -6.26 0.75 -15.59
CA CYS A 4 -7.07 1.80 -14.98
C CYS A 4 -8.57 1.50 -15.07
N GLY A 5 -9.01 0.90 -16.19
CA GLY A 5 -10.39 0.44 -16.34
C GLY A 5 -10.75 -0.62 -15.30
N ILE A 6 -9.90 -1.63 -15.11
CA ILE A 6 -10.09 -2.68 -14.10
C ILE A 6 -10.15 -2.07 -12.69
N ILE A 7 -9.23 -1.17 -12.35
CA ILE A 7 -9.20 -0.50 -11.05
C ILE A 7 -10.50 0.29 -10.81
N ASN A 8 -10.98 1.02 -11.82
CA ASN A 8 -12.23 1.78 -11.72
C ASN A 8 -13.43 0.85 -11.48
N GLU A 9 -13.51 -0.28 -12.15
CA GLU A 9 -14.60 -1.25 -11.94
C GLU A 9 -14.54 -1.89 -10.55
N LEU A 10 -13.33 -2.20 -10.05
CA LEU A 10 -13.14 -2.71 -8.69
C LEU A 10 -13.61 -1.69 -7.63
N ASP A 11 -13.31 -0.41 -7.83
CA ASP A 11 -13.67 0.66 -6.90
C ASP A 11 -15.18 1.01 -6.96
N GLN A 12 -15.77 1.02 -8.16
CA GLN A 12 -17.21 1.20 -8.35
C GLN A 12 -18.01 0.04 -7.75
N GLY A 13 -17.57 -1.20 -7.98
CA GLY A 13 -18.19 -2.40 -7.42
C GLY A 13 -18.14 -2.44 -5.88
N ASN A 14 -17.15 -1.79 -5.28
CA ASN A 14 -17.03 -1.58 -3.84
C ASN A 14 -18.19 -0.72 -3.31
N THR A 15 -18.36 0.45 -3.92
CA THR A 15 -19.37 1.45 -3.51
C THR A 15 -20.79 0.95 -3.74
N ALA A 16 -21.04 0.27 -4.85
CA ALA A 16 -22.38 -0.18 -5.24
C ALA A 16 -22.90 -1.39 -4.43
N ASN A 17 -22.02 -2.31 -4.03
CA ASN A 17 -22.42 -3.55 -3.35
C ASN A 17 -22.30 -3.50 -1.83
N ALA A 18 -22.01 -2.33 -1.25
CA ALA A 18 -21.67 -2.15 0.17
C ALA A 18 -20.59 -3.12 0.69
N ARG A 19 -19.76 -3.64 -0.23
CA ARG A 19 -18.56 -4.36 0.14
C ARG A 19 -17.55 -3.28 0.49
N HIS A 20 -16.96 -3.35 1.67
CA HIS A 20 -15.85 -2.49 2.04
C HIS A 20 -14.58 -3.29 1.78
N CYS A 21 -14.10 -3.29 0.54
CA CYS A 21 -12.81 -3.80 0.12
C CYS A 21 -11.81 -2.65 -0.02
N ASN A 22 -10.52 -2.97 0.03
CA ASN A 22 -9.46 -2.03 -0.30
C ASN A 22 -8.95 -2.33 -1.72
N VAL A 23 -8.63 -1.30 -2.48
CA VAL A 23 -8.02 -1.38 -3.82
C VAL A 23 -6.79 -0.47 -3.82
N ALA A 24 -5.61 -1.05 -3.62
CA ALA A 24 -4.35 -0.31 -3.67
C ALA A 24 -3.60 -0.63 -4.95
N TYR A 25 -3.08 0.40 -5.61
CA TYR A 25 -2.39 0.24 -6.90
C TYR A 25 -1.14 1.11 -6.98
N PHE A 26 -0.19 0.69 -7.81
CA PHE A 26 1.00 1.46 -8.12
C PHE A 26 1.42 1.26 -9.58
N PHE A 27 1.76 2.34 -10.26
CA PHE A 27 2.24 2.33 -11.64
C PHE A 27 3.74 2.67 -11.66
N CYS A 28 4.56 1.69 -11.97
CA CYS A 28 5.99 1.82 -12.16
C CYS A 28 6.24 2.60 -13.47
N GLN A 29 6.98 3.70 -13.37
CA GLN A 29 7.41 4.42 -14.58
C GLN A 29 8.80 3.96 -14.95
N ALA A 30 8.91 3.12 -16.00
CA ALA A 30 10.13 2.42 -16.39
C ALA A 30 11.39 3.31 -16.41
N THR A 31 11.26 4.56 -16.86
CA THR A 31 12.38 5.50 -17.01
C THR A 31 12.69 6.34 -15.76
N ASP A 32 11.85 6.32 -14.72
CA ASP A 32 12.04 7.10 -13.50
C ASP A 32 12.40 6.20 -12.32
N SER A 33 13.69 6.10 -12.02
CA SER A 33 14.23 5.29 -10.91
C SER A 33 13.65 5.62 -9.54
N ARG A 34 13.07 6.81 -9.34
CA ARG A 34 12.42 7.22 -8.09
C ARG A 34 11.14 6.44 -7.83
N ILE A 35 10.48 5.98 -8.90
CA ILE A 35 9.18 5.30 -8.91
C ILE A 35 9.20 4.00 -9.71
N ASN A 36 10.40 3.47 -9.99
CA ASN A 36 10.63 2.15 -10.58
C ASN A 36 11.50 1.30 -9.65
N ASN A 37 11.16 1.27 -8.36
CA ASN A 37 11.85 0.46 -7.37
C ASN A 37 10.86 -0.08 -6.34
N ALA A 38 11.22 -1.22 -5.73
CA ALA A 38 10.33 -1.95 -4.85
C ALA A 38 9.93 -1.15 -3.59
N ALA A 39 10.81 -0.26 -3.09
CA ALA A 39 10.48 0.60 -1.96
C ALA A 39 9.42 1.65 -2.32
N ALA A 40 9.47 2.22 -3.53
CA ALA A 40 8.46 3.14 -4.02
C ALA A 40 7.10 2.44 -4.18
N VAL A 41 7.09 1.22 -4.72
CA VAL A 41 5.87 0.39 -4.84
C VAL A 41 5.25 0.16 -3.46
N LEU A 42 6.00 -0.39 -2.50
CA LEU A 42 5.47 -0.65 -1.17
C LEU A 42 4.99 0.62 -0.47
N ARG A 43 5.74 1.72 -0.58
CA ARG A 43 5.34 3.00 0.02
C ARG A 43 4.01 3.48 -0.54
N GLY A 44 3.84 3.42 -1.87
CA GLY A 44 2.59 3.81 -2.52
C GLY A 44 1.40 2.93 -2.13
N LEU A 45 1.60 1.61 -2.10
CA LEU A 45 0.54 0.67 -1.68
C LEU A 45 0.15 0.89 -0.22
N ILE A 46 1.12 1.03 0.70
CA ILE A 46 0.85 1.31 2.12
C ILE A 46 0.06 2.61 2.27
N TYR A 47 0.44 3.66 1.54
CA TYR A 47 -0.26 4.94 1.57
C TYR A 47 -1.74 4.79 1.21
N LEU A 48 -2.04 4.12 0.09
CA LEU A 48 -3.43 3.91 -0.34
C LEU A 48 -4.23 3.04 0.64
N LEU A 49 -3.61 2.02 1.23
CA LEU A 49 -4.26 1.19 2.26
C LEU A 49 -4.62 2.00 3.51
N ILE A 50 -3.76 2.93 3.92
CA ILE A 50 -4.04 3.82 5.06
C ILE A 50 -5.20 4.77 4.74
N GLU A 51 -5.24 5.35 3.54
CA GLU A 51 -6.34 6.23 3.14
C GLU A 51 -7.69 5.51 3.15
N GLN A 52 -7.74 4.26 2.69
CA GLN A 52 -8.98 3.49 2.58
C GLN A 52 -9.39 2.80 3.88
N GLN A 53 -8.41 2.41 4.70
CA GLN A 53 -8.63 1.76 5.98
C GLN A 53 -7.67 2.32 7.06
N PRO A 54 -8.02 3.47 7.69
CA PRO A 54 -7.13 4.15 8.63
C PRO A 54 -6.65 3.32 9.82
N SER A 55 -7.34 2.22 10.18
CA SER A 55 -6.93 1.33 11.28
C SER A 55 -5.56 0.70 11.05
N VAL A 56 -5.16 0.48 9.79
CA VAL A 56 -3.88 -0.14 9.45
C VAL A 56 -2.68 0.80 9.70
N LEU A 57 -2.93 2.11 9.91
CA LEU A 57 -1.89 3.08 10.28
C LEU A 57 -1.15 2.68 11.57
N SER A 58 -1.83 1.94 12.45
CA SER A 58 -1.22 1.43 13.69
C SER A 58 0.04 0.59 13.43
N HIS A 59 0.11 -0.16 12.33
CA HIS A 59 1.29 -0.94 11.95
C HIS A 59 2.48 -0.06 11.55
N VAL A 60 2.20 1.03 10.84
CA VAL A 60 3.24 2.01 10.46
C VAL A 60 3.72 2.75 11.70
N ARG A 61 2.78 3.22 12.53
CA ARG A 61 3.06 3.98 13.75
C ARG A 61 3.93 3.17 14.71
N LYS A 62 3.64 1.89 14.90
CA LYS A 62 4.42 0.98 15.75
C LYS A 62 5.89 0.88 15.35
N GLU A 63 6.18 0.82 14.05
CA GLU A 63 7.57 0.77 13.59
C GLU A 63 8.21 2.18 13.61
N TYR A 64 7.44 3.24 13.33
CA TYR A 64 7.90 4.63 13.40
C TYR A 64 8.28 5.05 14.83
N ASP A 65 7.49 4.69 15.84
CA ASP A 65 7.78 5.01 17.23
C ASP A 65 9.08 4.32 17.73
N ARG A 66 9.53 3.24 17.05
CA ARG A 66 10.77 2.51 17.38
C ARG A 66 12.00 3.11 16.71
N ALA A 67 11.90 3.45 15.43
CA ALA A 67 13.06 3.82 14.59
C ALA A 67 13.07 5.31 14.18
N GLY A 68 11.99 6.04 14.43
CA GLY A 68 11.80 7.42 14.03
C GLY A 68 11.87 7.62 12.51
N GLU A 69 12.28 8.81 12.09
CA GLU A 69 12.42 9.16 10.67
C GLU A 69 13.43 8.28 9.92
N ASN A 70 14.38 7.68 10.64
CA ASN A 70 15.39 6.81 10.03
C ASN A 70 14.78 5.53 9.45
N LEU A 71 13.55 5.19 9.82
CA LEU A 71 12.79 4.06 9.25
C LEU A 71 12.62 4.16 7.72
N PHE A 72 12.56 5.39 7.20
CA PHE A 72 12.36 5.66 5.78
C PHE A 72 13.58 6.28 5.09
N LYS A 73 14.74 6.27 5.77
CA LYS A 73 16.01 6.75 5.25
C LYS A 73 16.92 5.55 4.92
N ASP A 74 17.64 5.66 3.81
CA ASP A 74 18.75 4.78 3.42
C ASP A 74 18.41 3.29 3.21
N ALA A 75 19.46 2.45 3.20
CA ALA A 75 19.47 1.04 2.78
C ALA A 75 18.43 0.14 3.49
N ASN A 76 17.97 0.53 4.67
CA ASN A 76 17.00 -0.24 5.46
C ASN A 76 15.54 0.08 5.11
N THR A 77 15.28 1.08 4.26
CA THR A 77 13.92 1.50 3.89
C THR A 77 13.10 0.33 3.31
N TRP A 78 13.71 -0.49 2.46
CA TRP A 78 13.05 -1.68 1.90
C TRP A 78 12.63 -2.67 2.98
N VAL A 79 13.51 -2.95 3.94
CA VAL A 79 13.26 -3.91 5.03
C VAL A 79 12.14 -3.42 5.92
N ALA A 80 12.18 -2.13 6.29
CA ALA A 80 11.14 -1.48 7.07
C ALA A 80 9.77 -1.53 6.38
N LEU A 81 9.69 -1.10 5.13
CA LEU A 81 8.44 -1.11 4.37
C LEU A 81 7.90 -2.53 4.16
N SER A 82 8.78 -3.49 3.87
CA SER A 82 8.39 -4.91 3.71
C SER A 82 7.78 -5.46 4.99
N LYS A 83 8.38 -5.16 6.15
CA LYS A 83 7.88 -5.58 7.45
C LYS A 83 6.53 -4.94 7.77
N ILE A 84 6.40 -3.63 7.55
CA ILE A 84 5.14 -2.90 7.75
C ILE A 84 4.04 -3.50 6.87
N PHE A 85 4.32 -3.66 5.58
CA PHE A 85 3.36 -4.20 4.62
C PHE A 85 2.94 -5.62 5.00
N THR A 86 3.89 -6.48 5.38
CA THR A 86 3.60 -7.85 5.85
C THR A 86 2.69 -7.84 7.08
N ASN A 87 2.95 -6.96 8.06
CA ASN A 87 2.10 -6.84 9.25
C ASN A 87 0.68 -6.39 8.90
N ILE A 88 0.54 -5.46 7.94
CA ILE A 88 -0.78 -5.03 7.45
C ILE A 88 -1.51 -6.20 6.80
N LEU A 89 -0.84 -6.96 5.91
CA LEU A 89 -1.44 -8.13 5.23
C LEU A 89 -1.82 -9.27 6.18
N GLN A 90 -1.16 -9.36 7.34
CA GLN A 90 -1.46 -10.34 8.38
C GLN A 90 -2.50 -9.86 9.40
N ASP A 91 -2.96 -8.61 9.32
CA ASP A 91 -3.97 -8.07 10.21
C ASP A 91 -5.32 -8.72 9.93
N SER A 92 -5.89 -9.40 10.92
CA SER A 92 -7.20 -10.04 10.82
C SER A 92 -8.36 -9.07 10.56
N SER A 93 -8.16 -7.78 10.85
CA SER A 93 -9.11 -6.71 10.58
C SER A 93 -8.97 -6.12 9.17
N LEU A 94 -7.95 -6.52 8.40
CA LEU A 94 -7.79 -6.08 7.02
C LEU A 94 -8.97 -6.56 6.19
N ARG A 95 -9.63 -5.63 5.52
CA ARG A 95 -10.69 -5.94 4.56
C ARG A 95 -10.13 -6.73 3.38
N THR A 96 -11.01 -7.41 2.64
CA THR A 96 -10.61 -7.97 1.34
C THR A 96 -9.89 -6.90 0.52
N THR A 97 -8.64 -7.19 0.15
CA THR A 97 -7.73 -6.20 -0.43
C THR A 97 -7.26 -6.70 -1.78
N TYR A 98 -7.42 -5.86 -2.80
CA TYR A 98 -6.86 -6.05 -4.13
C TYR A 98 -5.62 -5.16 -4.27
N LEU A 99 -4.53 -5.77 -4.73
CA LEU A 99 -3.26 -5.11 -4.98
C LEU A 99 -2.97 -5.19 -6.47
N VAL A 100 -2.74 -4.04 -7.10
CA VAL A 100 -2.45 -3.96 -8.53
C VAL A 100 -1.10 -3.26 -8.74
N ILE A 101 -0.20 -3.90 -9.47
CA ILE A 101 1.12 -3.34 -9.79
C ILE A 101 1.33 -3.51 -11.28
N ASP A 102 1.68 -2.41 -11.95
CA ASP A 102 2.03 -2.32 -13.38
C ASP A 102 3.37 -1.61 -13.52
#